data_AF-A0A2V8MHN9-F1
#
_entry.id   AF-A0A2V8MHN9-F1
#
_cell.length_a   1.000
_cell.length_b   1.000
_cell.length_c   1.000
_cell.angle_alpha   90.00
_cell.angle_beta   90.00
_cell.angle_gamma   90.00
#
_symmetry.space_group_name_H-M   'P 1'
#
loop_
_entity.id
_entity.type
_entity.pdbx_description
1 polymer ?
#
loop_
_entity_poly.entity_id
_entity_poly.type
_entity_poly.pdbx_seq_one_letter_code
_entity_poly.pdbx_strand_id
1 'polypeptide(L)' 'MIKNNDQLEQTQKALGHAERALGYLIQEKGSLHPSRFAVMAEGDIRDIWTLRREIDEYLGVKFTVEECPYPQVNIEAK' A
#
# COMPACT_ATOMS: atom_id res chain seq x y z
N MET A 1 -12.56 -3.12 0.67
CA MET A 1 -13.49 -2.43 -0.26
C MET A 1 -14.37 -1.44 0.51
N ILE A 2 -14.16 -0.16 0.23
CA ILE A 2 -14.77 1.01 0.89
C ILE A 2 -16.23 1.18 0.42
N LYS A 3 -17.14 1.53 1.33
CA LYS A 3 -18.58 1.68 1.06
C LYS A 3 -19.14 3.05 1.42
N ASN A 4 -18.42 3.86 2.18
CA ASN A 4 -18.86 5.18 2.63
C ASN A 4 -17.66 6.09 2.97
N ASN A 5 -17.96 7.36 3.26
CA ASN A 5 -16.93 8.37 3.54
C ASN A 5 -16.18 8.15 4.86
N ASP A 6 -16.82 7.56 5.87
CA ASP A 6 -16.14 7.24 7.14
C ASP A 6 -15.06 6.17 6.92
N GLN A 7 -15.38 5.15 6.11
CA GLN A 7 -14.43 4.13 5.70
C GLN A 7 -13.35 4.72 4.80
N LEU A 8 -13.68 5.65 3.90
CA LEU A 8 -12.67 6.36 3.10
C LEU A 8 -11.67 7.10 4.00
N GLU A 9 -12.14 7.85 4.99
CA GLU A 9 -11.27 8.57 5.92
C GLU A 9 -10.38 7.61 6.72
N GLN A 10 -10.92 6.48 7.19
CA GLN A 10 -10.16 5.45 7.88
C GLN A 10 -9.10 4.81 6.97
N THR A 11 -9.44 4.49 5.72
CA THR A 11 -8.50 3.93 4.74
C THR A 11 -7.38 4.93 4.41
N GLN A 12 -7.71 6.22 4.26
CA GLN A 12 -6.70 7.28 4.06
C GLN A 12 -5.77 7.43 5.27
N LYS A 13 -6.29 7.33 6.50
CA LYS A 13 -5.46 7.32 7.71
C LYS A 13 -4.54 6.10 7.74
N ALA A 14 -5.07 4.91 7.45
CA ALA A 14 -4.29 3.67 7.37
C ALA A 14 -3.16 3.78 6.33
N LEU A 15 -3.47 4.33 5.15
CA LEU A 15 -2.47 4.60 4.11
C LEU A 15 -1.36 5.52 4.64
N GLY A 16 -1.72 6.63 5.28
CA GLY A 16 -0.74 7.54 5.87
C GLY A 16 0.08 6.92 7.02
N HIS A 17 -0.39 5.87 7.69
CA HIS A 17 0.41 5.13 8.67
C HIS A 17 1.41 4.20 7.98
N ALA A 18 0.98 3.44 6.98
CA ALA A 18 1.86 2.56 6.20
C ALA A 18 2.96 3.33 5.47
N GLU A 19 2.63 4.47 4.86
CA GLU A 19 3.61 5.34 4.20
C GLU A 19 4.66 5.89 5.18
N ARG A 20 4.26 6.23 6.41
CA ARG A 20 5.21 6.67 7.45
C ARG A 20 6.09 5.52 7.93
N ALA A 21 5.53 4.33 8.14
CA ALA A 21 6.29 3.14 8.55
C ALA A 21 7.39 2.84 7.51
N LEU A 22 7.03 2.80 6.23
CA LEU A 22 7.99 2.63 5.14
C LEU A 22 9.02 3.78 5.10
N GLY A 23 8.58 5.02 5.35
CA GLY A 23 9.44 6.19 5.46
C GLY A 23 10.52 6.03 6.54
N TYR A 24 10.15 5.55 7.73
CA TYR A 24 11.12 5.26 8.80
C TYR A 24 12.10 4.15 8.40
N LEU A 25 11.60 3.07 7.78
CA LEU A 25 12.45 1.97 7.31
C LEU A 25 13.44 2.45 6.23
N ILE A 26 13.02 3.35 5.33
CA ILE A 26 13.89 3.95 4.32
C ILE A 26 15.01 4.78 4.96
N GLN A 27 14.71 5.53 6.03
CA GLN A 27 15.74 6.29 6.77
C GLN A 27 16.79 5.35 7.38
N GLU A 28 16.38 4.16 7.82
CA GLU A 28 17.28 3.13 8.36
C GLU A 28 17.95 2.25 7.29
N LYS A 29 17.64 2.42 6.00
CA LYS A 29 18.18 1.57 4.92
C LYS A 29 19.70 1.47 4.92
N GLY A 30 20.41 2.53 5.31
CA GLY A 30 21.87 2.56 5.36
C GLY A 30 22.50 1.64 6.42
N SER A 31 21.75 1.26 7.47
CA SER A 31 22.21 0.35 8.53
C SER A 31 21.80 -1.11 8.28
N LEU A 32 20.94 -1.36 7.28
CA LEU A 32 20.42 -2.68 6.97
C LEU A 32 21.08 -3.27 5.72
N HIS A 33 21.32 -4.58 5.74
CA HIS A 33 21.67 -5.30 4.52
C HIS A 33 20.50 -5.21 3.51
N PRO A 34 20.74 -4.98 2.21
CA PRO A 34 19.68 -4.77 1.22
C PRO A 34 18.59 -5.86 1.20
N SER A 35 18.95 -7.13 1.38
CA SER A 35 17.98 -8.22 1.44
C SER A 35 17.06 -8.17 2.66
N ARG A 36 17.56 -7.72 3.82
CA ARG A 36 16.75 -7.55 5.03
C ARG A 36 15.79 -6.37 4.89
N PHE A 37 16.29 -5.26 4.35
CA PHE A 37 15.46 -4.11 4.01
C PHE A 37 14.32 -4.51 3.07
N ALA A 38 14.61 -5.27 2.01
CA ALA A 38 13.59 -5.71 1.06
C ALA A 38 12.48 -6.54 1.71
N VAL A 39 12.83 -7.51 2.57
CA VAL A 39 11.86 -8.34 3.29
C VAL A 39 11.01 -7.51 4.27
N MET A 40 11.65 -6.56 4.98
CA MET A 40 10.94 -5.68 5.92
C MET A 40 9.98 -4.73 5.20
N ALA A 41 10.40 -4.18 4.05
CA ALA A 41 9.61 -3.22 3.29
C ALA A 41 8.46 -3.86 2.50
N GLU A 42 8.53 -5.17 2.22
CA GLU A 42 7.56 -5.86 1.37
C GLU A 42 6.12 -5.73 1.90
N GLY A 43 5.94 -5.86 3.22
CA GLY A 43 4.63 -5.72 3.87
C GLY A 43 4.04 -4.32 3.67
N ASP A 44 4.78 -3.29 4.06
CA ASP A 44 4.32 -1.89 3.95
C ASP A 44 4.01 -1.52 2.49
N ILE A 45 4.87 -1.93 1.54
CA ILE A 45 4.65 -1.67 0.11
C ILE A 45 3.36 -2.33 -0.38
N ARG A 46 3.12 -3.59 0.01
CA ARG A 46 1.90 -4.33 -0.35
C ARG A 46 0.65 -3.67 0.20
N ASP A 47 0.71 -3.23 1.46
CA ASP A 47 -0.41 -2.55 2.12
C ASP A 47 -0.69 -1.20 1.45
N ILE A 48 0.34 -0.41 1.15
CA ILE A 48 0.21 0.87 0.44
C ILE A 48 -0.48 0.68 -0.91
N TRP A 49 -0.06 -0.31 -1.71
CA TRP A 49 -0.68 -0.58 -3.01
C TRP A 49 -2.14 -1.01 -2.87
N THR A 50 -2.43 -1.88 -1.90
CA THR A 50 -3.80 -2.35 -1.65
C THR A 50 -4.70 -1.19 -1.24
N LEU A 51 -4.27 -0.37 -0.27
CA LEU A 51 -5.05 0.76 0.24
C LEU A 51 -5.29 1.83 -0.81
N ARG A 52 -4.27 2.17 -1.61
CA ARG A 52 -4.42 3.13 -2.72
C ARG A 52 -5.39 2.63 -3.78
N ARG A 53 -5.30 1.34 -4.13
CA ARG A 53 -6.25 0.72 -5.06
C ARG A 53 -7.68 0.77 -4.54
N GLU A 54 -7.91 0.47 -3.26
CA GLU A 54 -9.26 0.54 -2.67
C GLU A 54 -9.83 1.98 -2.68
N ILE A 55 -8.98 2.99 -2.44
CA ILE A 55 -9.36 4.40 -2.52
C ILE A 55 -9.72 4.78 -3.96
N ASP A 56 -8.87 4.43 -4.92
CA ASP A 56 -9.09 4.73 -6.33
C ASP A 56 -10.37 4.06 -6.87
N GLU A 57 -10.60 2.79 -6.52
CA GLU A 57 -11.83 2.07 -6.85
C GLU A 57 -13.07 2.77 -6.28
N TYR A 58 -13.01 3.25 -5.03
CA TYR A 58 -14.12 3.98 -4.39
C TYR A 58 -14.38 5.35 -5.05
N LEU A 59 -13.32 6.06 -5.43
CA LEU A 59 -13.41 7.35 -6.12
C LEU A 59 -13.80 7.20 -7.61
N GLY A 60 -13.95 5.97 -8.10
CA GLY A 60 -14.33 5.68 -9.48
C GLY A 60 -13.20 5.90 -10.49
N VAL A 61 -11.95 5.95 -10.02
CA VAL A 61 -10.77 6.00 -10.89
C VAL A 61 -10.65 4.65 -11.58
N LYS A 62 -10.76 4.66 -12.91
CA LYS A 62 -10.63 3.46 -13.73
C LYS A 62 -9.24 3.40 -14.33
N PHE A 63 -8.50 2.35 -13.99
CA PHE A 63 -7.28 1.99 -14.69
C PHE A 63 -7.63 0.99 -15.80
N THR A 64 -6.98 1.11 -16.96
CA THR A 64 -6.91 -0.02 -17.87
C THR A 64 -5.92 -1.05 -17.31
N VAL A 65 -6.03 -2.32 -17.71
CA VAL A 65 -5.17 -3.40 -17.19
C VAL A 65 -3.68 -3.12 -17.45
N GLU A 66 -3.36 -2.37 -18.50
CA GLU A 66 -1.99 -1.97 -18.86
C GLU A 66 -1.51 -0.72 -18.11
N GLU A 67 -2.42 0.08 -17.56
CA GLU A 67 -2.11 1.36 -16.90
C GLU A 67 -2.27 1.31 -15.38
N CYS A 68 -2.68 0.16 -14.81
CA CYS A 68 -2.80 0.02 -13.36
C CYS A 68 -1.40 0.11 -12.73
N PRO A 69 -1.13 1.14 -11.91
CA PRO A 69 0.19 1.33 -11.30
C PRO A 69 0.45 0.36 -10.15
N TYR A 70 -0.56 -0.43 -9.77
CA TYR A 70 -0.52 -1.37 -8.65
C TYR A 70 -0.29 -2.78 -9.19
N PRO A 71 0.73 -3.51 -8.71
CA PRO A 71 0.91 -4.89 -9.09
C PRO A 71 -0.25 -5.75 -8.59
N GLN A 72 -0.46 -6.90 -9.23
CA GLN A 72 -1.47 -7.86 -8.83
C GLN A 72 -1.12 -8.41 -7.44
N VAL A 73 -1.79 -7.90 -6.41
CA VAL A 73 -1.70 -8.46 -5.06
C VAL A 73 -2.60 -9.70 -5.02
N ASN A 74 -2.02 -10.88 -5.23
CA ASN A 74 -2.74 -12.14 -5.05
C ASN A 74 -3.03 -12.32 -3.55
N ILE A 75 -4.27 -12.07 -3.15
CA ILE A 75 -4.78 -12.37 -1.81
C ILE A 75 -5.08 -13.87 -1.78
N GLU A 76 -4.06 -14.71 -1.87
CA GLU A 76 -4.20 -16.12 -1.48
C GLU A 76 -4.22 -16.16 0.05
N ALA A 77 -5.43 -16.15 0.62
CA ALA A 77 -5.63 -16.49 2.01
C ALA A 77 -5.18 -17.94 2.22
N LYS A 78 -4.10 -18.13 3.00
CA LYS A 78 -3.73 -19.42 3.58
C LYS A 78 -4.29 -19.55 4.98
#